data_AF-A0A812M4Y3-F1
#
_entry.id   AF-A0A812M4Y3-F1
#
_cell.length_a   1.000
_cell.length_b   1.000
_cell.length_c   1.000
_cell.angle_alpha   90.00
_cell.angle_beta   90.00
_cell.angle_gamma   90.00
#
_symmetry.space_group_name_H-M   'P 1'
#
loop_
_entity.id
_entity.type
_entity.pdbx_description
1 polymer ?
#
loop_
_entity_poly.entity_id
_entity_poly.type
_entity_poly.pdbx_seq_one_letter_code
_entity_poly.pdbx_strand_id
1 'polypeptide(L)'
;MGAKFGCGLLLPLLASSVNLRASVEGLQSSSDTAPKCAAWTCSRGYVPKPGRGAITGASDQVCCDKTCSLFNCSSGYVANEAYAHNLGFSDTQCCDRACGAAESAGIFQCNASQAVGNSLKAGVSAEKCCDNICDLHQCGPLWAPNPEAKTLPGNTDDKCCLPTCGQVKCDPGYIYDELMIEKPGTTKEQCCVKSCELFTCDAARGFSIPKKKQSQKATTADDCCEPQCRHHECGPGWLKDVSKDDLFEPTDETCCLQQCESVHCPTEWRRDEANKDKISSSQDVCCLPPCSLHSCDADAGMANVGDAVFGRTADRCCQTTCSKHQCPMGMTAAASRIASFPASDGLCCEPKGCEEFRKLKKLGKDATCNSLSKDEAACTSSYTSYPLSGKSASMTSWVKCTYDKESLLCRLDDKGGNELKGCAD
;
A
#
# COMPACT_ATOMS: atom_id res chain seq x y z
N MET A 1 -8.41 52.16 13.14
CA MET A 1 -7.05 51.93 12.62
C MET A 1 -7.23 51.18 11.30
N GLY A 2 -7.11 51.74 10.09
CA GLY A 2 -6.41 52.93 9.63
C GLY A 2 -5.31 52.52 8.65
N ALA A 3 -5.67 52.12 7.42
CA ALA A 3 -4.70 52.02 6.32
C ALA A 3 -5.42 52.12 4.95
N LYS A 4 -5.35 53.31 4.36
CA LYS A 4 -5.65 53.56 2.94
C LYS A 4 -4.37 53.28 2.16
N PHE A 5 -4.41 52.33 1.22
CA PHE A 5 -3.37 52.18 0.20
C PHE A 5 -3.83 52.88 -1.08
N GLY A 6 -3.26 54.06 -1.34
CA GLY A 6 -3.31 54.71 -2.63
C GLY A 6 -2.20 54.15 -3.52
N CYS A 7 -2.55 53.63 -4.68
CA CYS A 7 -1.60 53.29 -5.73
C CYS A 7 -1.87 54.23 -6.91
N GLY A 8 -1.07 55.29 -7.00
CA GLY A 8 -1.07 56.23 -8.11
C GLY A 8 -0.30 55.64 -9.28
N LEU A 9 -0.99 55.38 -10.38
CA LEU A 9 -0.38 55.11 -11.68
C LEU A 9 -0.19 56.44 -12.42
N LEU A 10 1.07 56.87 -12.48
CA LEU A 10 1.58 57.93 -13.33
C LEU A 10 1.57 57.46 -14.80
N LEU A 11 0.74 58.09 -15.64
CA LEU A 11 0.89 58.04 -17.10
C LEU A 11 2.01 59.01 -17.54
N PRO A 12 2.91 58.60 -18.46
CA PRO A 12 3.78 59.54 -19.14
C PRO A 12 3.01 60.24 -20.27
N LEU A 13 2.78 61.54 -20.11
CA LEU A 13 2.40 62.46 -21.19
C LEU A 13 3.62 62.64 -22.13
N LEU A 14 3.64 61.93 -23.25
CA LEU A 14 4.56 62.22 -24.36
C LEU A 14 3.98 63.39 -25.16
N ALA A 15 4.46 64.60 -24.84
CA ALA A 15 4.26 65.79 -25.67
C ALA A 15 5.19 65.71 -26.89
N SER A 16 4.66 65.29 -28.04
CA SER A 16 5.34 65.42 -29.34
C SER A 16 5.13 66.82 -29.88
N SER A 17 6.14 67.67 -29.73
CA SER A 17 6.25 68.98 -30.36
C SER A 17 6.44 68.82 -31.87
N VAL A 18 5.37 69.01 -32.64
CA VAL A 18 5.44 69.10 -34.11
C VAL A 18 5.87 70.51 -34.48
N ASN A 19 7.07 70.63 -35.05
CA ASN A 19 7.60 71.85 -35.65
C ASN A 19 6.82 72.17 -36.95
N LEU A 20 5.92 73.14 -36.88
CA LEU A 20 5.33 73.80 -38.06
C LEU A 20 6.37 74.78 -38.65
N ARG A 21 7.17 74.31 -39.62
CA ARG A 21 7.87 75.19 -40.55
C ARG A 21 6.86 75.67 -41.59
N ALA A 22 6.42 76.91 -41.44
CA ALA A 22 5.76 77.65 -42.50
C ALA A 22 6.79 78.01 -43.57
N SER A 23 6.80 77.27 -44.69
CA SER A 23 7.42 77.73 -45.93
C SER A 23 6.45 78.65 -46.64
N VAL A 24 6.72 79.95 -46.57
CA VAL A 24 6.11 80.97 -47.42
C VAL A 24 7.03 81.14 -48.62
N GLU A 25 6.77 80.43 -49.71
CA GLU A 25 7.43 80.68 -50.99
C GLU A 25 6.39 80.72 -52.12
N GLY A 26 6.38 81.83 -52.86
CA GLY A 26 6.02 81.84 -54.27
C GLY A 26 4.55 82.04 -54.64
N LEU A 27 3.98 83.21 -54.35
CA LEU A 27 2.86 83.73 -55.15
C LEU A 27 3.39 84.16 -56.53
N GLN A 28 3.51 83.20 -57.45
CA GLN A 28 3.56 83.49 -58.88
C GLN A 28 2.12 83.57 -59.39
N SER A 29 1.72 84.79 -59.76
CA SER A 29 0.48 85.08 -60.46
C SER A 29 0.62 84.58 -61.91
N SER A 30 0.35 83.29 -62.13
CA SER A 30 -0.03 82.80 -63.45
C SER A 30 -1.55 82.93 -63.57
N SER A 31 -1.98 83.63 -64.60
CA SER A 31 -3.38 83.71 -65.04
C SER A 31 -3.78 82.38 -65.68
N ASP A 32 -3.67 81.29 -64.93
CA ASP A 32 -4.16 79.99 -65.34
C ASP A 32 -5.64 79.91 -64.96
N THR A 33 -6.50 79.90 -65.97
CA THR A 33 -7.91 79.53 -65.83
C THR A 33 -8.02 78.29 -64.94
N ALA A 34 -8.61 78.44 -63.76
CA ALA A 34 -8.76 77.36 -62.79
C ALA A 34 -9.24 76.08 -63.49
N PRO A 35 -8.60 74.92 -63.24
CA PRO A 35 -8.94 73.69 -63.94
C PRO A 35 -10.42 73.37 -63.73
N LYS A 36 -11.08 72.89 -64.80
CA LYS A 36 -12.47 72.44 -64.69
C LYS A 36 -12.51 71.14 -63.88
N CYS A 37 -13.52 71.00 -63.01
CA CYS A 37 -13.77 69.79 -62.24
C CYS A 37 -14.03 68.54 -63.11
N ALA A 38 -14.21 68.70 -64.43
CA ALA A 38 -14.21 67.59 -65.39
C ALA A 38 -12.98 66.69 -65.28
N ALA A 39 -11.80 67.28 -65.07
CA ALA A 39 -10.51 66.59 -64.99
C ALA A 39 -10.12 66.17 -63.56
N TRP A 40 -10.94 66.51 -62.56
CA TRP A 40 -10.66 66.17 -61.16
C TRP A 40 -11.13 64.75 -60.84
N THR A 41 -10.27 63.95 -60.19
CA THR A 41 -10.61 62.61 -59.66
C THR A 41 -10.91 62.71 -58.18
N CYS A 42 -12.12 62.33 -57.79
CA CYS A 42 -12.54 62.36 -56.39
C CYS A 42 -11.77 61.33 -55.54
N SER A 43 -11.33 61.73 -54.35
CA SER A 43 -10.72 60.81 -53.38
C SER A 43 -11.71 59.77 -52.87
N ARG A 44 -11.21 58.75 -52.13
CA ARG A 44 -12.05 57.73 -51.49
C ARG A 44 -13.08 58.39 -50.58
N GLY A 45 -14.35 58.00 -50.75
CA GLY A 45 -15.48 58.54 -50.00
C GLY A 45 -16.09 59.82 -50.57
N TYR A 46 -15.73 60.17 -51.80
CA TYR A 46 -16.35 61.24 -52.57
C TYR A 46 -16.85 60.70 -53.92
N VAL A 47 -17.91 61.32 -54.45
CA VAL A 47 -18.39 61.09 -55.83
C VAL A 47 -18.45 62.40 -56.60
N PRO A 48 -18.26 62.40 -57.94
CA PRO A 48 -18.23 63.65 -58.69
C PRO A 48 -19.57 64.39 -58.64
N LYS A 49 -19.53 65.73 -58.46
CA LYS A 49 -20.76 66.54 -58.46
C LYS A 49 -21.51 66.44 -59.79
N PRO A 50 -22.85 66.49 -59.79
CA PRO A 50 -23.62 66.69 -61.01
C PRO A 50 -23.18 67.96 -61.73
N GLY A 51 -22.98 67.89 -63.05
CA GLY A 51 -22.59 69.07 -63.84
C GLY A 51 -21.13 69.53 -63.67
N ARG A 52 -20.22 68.68 -63.17
CA ARG A 52 -18.81 69.02 -62.94
C ARG A 52 -18.04 69.63 -64.13
N GLY A 53 -18.54 69.50 -65.36
CA GLY A 53 -17.98 70.16 -66.55
C GLY A 53 -18.14 71.69 -66.56
N ALA A 54 -19.07 72.23 -65.77
CA ALA A 54 -19.33 73.66 -65.63
C ALA A 54 -18.73 74.26 -64.35
N ILE A 55 -18.17 73.43 -63.46
CA ILE A 55 -17.59 73.85 -62.18
C ILE A 55 -16.07 73.98 -62.37
N THR A 56 -15.50 75.11 -61.97
CA THR A 56 -14.05 75.32 -61.89
C THR A 56 -13.57 75.06 -60.46
N GLY A 57 -12.54 74.22 -60.31
CA GLY A 57 -12.07 73.79 -59.01
C GLY A 57 -10.95 72.76 -59.08
N ALA A 58 -10.19 72.65 -58.00
CA ALA A 58 -9.03 71.75 -57.88
C ALA A 58 -9.00 71.05 -56.52
N SER A 59 -10.16 70.74 -55.93
CA SER A 59 -10.25 69.98 -54.69
C SER A 59 -11.54 69.18 -54.60
N ASP A 60 -11.55 68.16 -53.75
CA ASP A 60 -12.75 67.35 -53.50
C ASP A 60 -13.90 68.19 -52.94
N GLN A 61 -13.62 69.22 -52.12
CA GLN A 61 -14.67 70.10 -51.58
C GLN A 61 -15.39 70.88 -52.69
N VAL A 62 -14.70 71.20 -53.78
CA VAL A 62 -15.27 71.98 -54.90
C VAL A 62 -15.87 71.06 -55.96
N CYS A 63 -15.19 69.97 -56.29
CA CYS A 63 -15.50 69.13 -57.45
C CYS A 63 -16.32 67.87 -57.14
N CYS A 64 -16.40 67.48 -55.87
CA CYS A 64 -17.01 66.22 -55.46
C CYS A 64 -18.00 66.43 -54.31
N ASP A 65 -18.95 65.51 -54.18
CA ASP A 65 -19.84 65.41 -53.03
C ASP A 65 -19.33 64.31 -52.10
N LYS A 66 -19.37 64.58 -50.79
CA LYS A 66 -19.05 63.59 -49.76
C LYS A 66 -20.09 62.47 -49.80
N THR A 67 -19.63 61.23 -49.72
CA THR A 67 -20.51 60.08 -49.48
C THR A 67 -20.63 59.80 -47.98
N CYS A 68 -21.61 58.98 -47.61
CA CYS A 68 -21.80 58.56 -46.23
C CYS A 68 -20.60 57.81 -45.62
N SER A 69 -19.66 57.30 -46.42
CA SER A 69 -18.40 56.73 -45.91
C SER A 69 -17.53 57.71 -45.11
N LEU A 70 -17.75 59.01 -45.28
CA LEU A 70 -17.07 60.08 -44.54
C LEU A 70 -17.96 60.72 -43.47
N PHE A 71 -19.18 60.21 -43.29
CA PHE A 71 -20.14 60.74 -42.33
C PHE A 71 -19.96 60.07 -40.97
N ASN A 72 -19.87 60.88 -39.91
CA ASN A 72 -19.80 60.40 -38.54
C ASN A 72 -21.20 60.36 -37.94
N CYS A 73 -21.70 59.16 -37.67
CA CYS A 73 -23.00 58.97 -37.06
C CYS A 73 -23.06 59.57 -35.65
N SER A 74 -24.17 60.21 -35.31
CA SER A 74 -24.42 60.72 -33.96
C SER A 74 -24.70 59.59 -32.96
N SER A 75 -24.75 59.94 -31.67
CA SER A 75 -25.03 58.96 -30.61
C SER A 75 -26.37 58.25 -30.86
N GLY A 76 -26.35 56.92 -30.84
CA GLY A 76 -27.51 56.08 -31.12
C GLY A 76 -27.68 55.68 -32.59
N TYR A 77 -26.72 56.03 -33.45
CA TYR A 77 -26.64 55.59 -34.83
C TYR A 77 -25.29 54.91 -35.11
N VAL A 78 -25.28 53.98 -36.05
CA VAL A 78 -24.08 53.29 -36.52
C VAL A 78 -23.99 53.33 -38.04
N ALA A 79 -22.77 53.42 -38.55
CA ALA A 79 -22.54 53.48 -39.99
C ALA A 79 -23.02 52.18 -40.65
N ASN A 80 -23.83 52.31 -41.69
CA ASN A 80 -24.23 51.18 -42.51
C ASN A 80 -23.36 51.16 -43.78
N GLU A 81 -22.60 50.09 -43.95
CA GLU A 81 -21.71 49.93 -45.10
C GLU A 81 -22.47 49.92 -46.43
N ALA A 82 -23.74 49.48 -46.45
CA ALA A 82 -24.59 49.55 -47.63
C ALA A 82 -24.88 50.99 -48.07
N TYR A 83 -24.73 51.98 -47.18
CA TYR A 83 -24.91 53.40 -47.50
C TYR A 83 -23.60 54.11 -47.81
N ALA A 84 -22.45 53.44 -47.71
CA ALA A 84 -21.14 54.08 -47.82
C ALA A 84 -20.95 54.92 -49.12
N HIS A 85 -21.66 54.58 -50.20
CA HIS A 85 -21.61 55.30 -51.49
C HIS A 85 -22.76 56.28 -51.71
N ASN A 86 -23.74 56.33 -50.82
CA ASN A 86 -24.86 57.27 -50.91
C ASN A 86 -24.39 58.70 -50.63
N LEU A 87 -25.05 59.65 -51.27
CA LEU A 87 -24.94 61.07 -50.94
C LEU A 87 -25.84 61.38 -49.75
N GLY A 88 -25.25 61.92 -48.68
CA GLY A 88 -26.00 62.28 -47.48
C GLY A 88 -25.18 63.07 -46.48
N PHE A 89 -25.87 63.78 -45.61
CA PHE A 89 -25.28 64.64 -44.59
C PHE A 89 -26.03 64.57 -43.25
N SER A 90 -26.87 63.55 -43.07
CA SER A 90 -27.61 63.29 -41.83
C SER A 90 -27.56 61.82 -41.45
N ASP A 91 -27.80 61.52 -40.17
CA ASP A 91 -27.90 60.15 -39.67
C ASP A 91 -28.96 59.34 -40.43
N THR A 92 -30.10 59.95 -40.74
CA THR A 92 -31.20 59.28 -41.48
C THR A 92 -30.84 58.91 -42.92
N GLN A 93 -29.81 59.51 -43.50
CA GLN A 93 -29.35 59.21 -44.87
C GLN A 93 -28.15 58.25 -44.88
N CYS A 94 -27.31 58.32 -43.84
CA CYS A 94 -25.99 57.69 -43.84
C CYS A 94 -25.80 56.60 -42.79
N CYS A 95 -26.70 56.49 -41.83
CA CYS A 95 -26.54 55.62 -40.67
C CYS A 95 -27.82 54.84 -40.41
N ASP A 96 -27.66 53.68 -39.79
CA ASP A 96 -28.78 52.97 -39.18
C ASP A 96 -28.87 53.32 -37.71
N ARG A 97 -30.09 53.31 -37.17
CA ARG A 97 -30.25 53.40 -35.72
C ARG A 97 -29.65 52.17 -35.06
N ALA A 98 -28.91 52.39 -33.98
CA ALA A 98 -28.30 51.34 -33.18
C ALA A 98 -29.37 50.65 -32.31
N CYS A 99 -29.26 49.33 -32.14
CA CYS A 99 -30.23 48.52 -31.41
C CYS A 99 -30.57 49.08 -30.01
N GLY A 100 -29.57 49.51 -29.23
CA GLY A 100 -29.80 50.05 -27.88
C GLY A 100 -30.57 51.38 -27.89
N ALA A 101 -30.33 52.22 -28.90
CA ALA A 101 -31.06 53.48 -29.06
C ALA A 101 -32.47 53.27 -29.61
N ALA A 102 -32.67 52.26 -30.45
CA ALA A 102 -33.99 51.88 -30.94
C ALA A 102 -34.88 51.31 -29.82
N GLU A 103 -34.35 50.45 -28.94
CA GLU A 103 -35.07 49.95 -27.76
C GLU A 103 -35.39 51.08 -26.78
N SER A 104 -34.41 51.93 -26.44
CA SER A 104 -34.59 53.06 -25.50
C SER A 104 -35.64 54.07 -25.99
N ALA A 105 -35.85 54.16 -27.30
CA ALA A 105 -36.87 55.00 -27.92
C ALA A 105 -38.24 54.30 -28.08
N GLY A 106 -38.39 53.06 -27.61
CA GLY A 106 -39.63 52.29 -27.70
C GLY A 106 -39.98 51.83 -29.12
N ILE A 107 -39.01 51.77 -30.05
CA ILE A 107 -39.25 51.30 -31.43
C ILE A 107 -39.54 49.79 -31.42
N PHE A 108 -38.86 49.05 -30.56
CA PHE A 108 -39.13 47.66 -30.24
C PHE A 108 -38.84 47.43 -28.75
N GLN A 109 -39.25 46.28 -28.24
CA GLN A 109 -38.91 45.80 -26.91
C GLN A 109 -38.48 44.33 -27.01
N CYS A 110 -37.42 43.95 -26.31
CA CYS A 110 -37.10 42.53 -26.16
C CYS A 110 -38.12 41.86 -25.23
N ASN A 111 -38.44 40.59 -25.50
CA ASN A 111 -39.32 39.81 -24.62
C ASN A 111 -38.65 39.54 -23.27
N ALA A 112 -39.43 39.06 -22.29
CA ALA A 112 -38.92 38.78 -20.93
C ALA A 112 -37.74 37.80 -20.87
N SER A 113 -37.52 37.00 -21.92
CA SER A 113 -36.43 36.03 -22.05
C SER A 113 -35.32 36.47 -23.01
N GLN A 114 -35.28 37.75 -23.38
CA GLN A 114 -34.35 38.32 -24.34
C GLN A 114 -33.78 39.65 -23.83
N ALA A 115 -32.61 40.02 -24.33
CA ALA A 115 -31.98 41.31 -24.08
C ALA A 115 -31.28 41.81 -25.34
N VAL A 116 -31.00 43.12 -25.42
CA VAL A 116 -30.26 43.67 -26.57
C VAL A 116 -28.85 43.10 -26.61
N GLY A 117 -28.56 42.28 -27.63
CA GLY A 117 -27.31 41.54 -27.73
C GLY A 117 -26.08 42.39 -27.97
N ASN A 118 -26.16 43.25 -28.98
CA ASN A 118 -25.15 44.27 -29.25
C ASN A 118 -25.84 45.60 -29.46
N SER A 119 -25.71 46.50 -28.48
CA SER A 119 -26.34 47.81 -28.49
C SER A 119 -25.88 48.71 -29.64
N LEU A 120 -24.71 48.44 -30.22
CA LEU A 120 -24.12 49.14 -31.36
C LEU A 120 -24.40 48.46 -32.70
N LYS A 121 -25.11 47.33 -32.74
CA LYS A 121 -25.50 46.71 -34.03
C LYS A 121 -26.58 47.57 -34.69
N ALA A 122 -26.51 47.68 -36.02
CA ALA A 122 -27.55 48.32 -36.82
C ALA A 122 -28.85 47.49 -36.76
N GLY A 123 -29.96 48.12 -36.36
CA GLY A 123 -31.24 47.45 -36.32
C GLY A 123 -32.35 48.22 -35.59
N VAL A 124 -33.58 47.99 -36.03
CA VAL A 124 -34.80 48.63 -35.49
C VAL A 124 -35.91 47.62 -35.19
N SER A 125 -35.61 46.32 -35.21
CA SER A 125 -36.57 45.26 -34.89
C SER A 125 -36.01 44.31 -33.84
N ALA A 126 -36.89 43.71 -33.07
CA ALA A 126 -36.52 42.77 -32.02
C ALA A 126 -35.73 41.57 -32.58
N GLU A 127 -36.10 41.06 -33.76
CA GLU A 127 -35.46 39.88 -34.37
C GLU A 127 -33.98 40.14 -34.74
N LYS A 128 -33.62 41.39 -35.04
CA LYS A 128 -32.24 41.76 -35.38
C LYS A 128 -31.40 42.11 -34.16
N CYS A 129 -32.05 42.59 -33.10
CA CYS A 129 -31.41 43.28 -31.99
C CYS A 129 -31.44 42.53 -30.66
N CYS A 130 -32.43 41.66 -30.46
CA CYS A 130 -32.63 40.92 -29.24
C CYS A 130 -32.03 39.52 -29.38
N ASP A 131 -31.14 39.16 -28.45
CA ASP A 131 -30.64 37.81 -28.27
C ASP A 131 -31.33 37.18 -27.06
N ASN A 132 -31.38 35.85 -27.00
CA ASN A 132 -31.82 35.16 -25.79
C ASN A 132 -30.88 35.51 -24.63
N ILE A 133 -31.43 35.60 -23.42
CA ILE A 133 -30.60 35.72 -22.22
C ILE A 133 -30.06 34.36 -21.80
N CYS A 134 -28.96 34.37 -21.07
CA CYS A 134 -28.29 33.15 -20.62
C CYS A 134 -29.13 32.25 -19.70
N ASP A 135 -30.21 32.75 -19.08
CA ASP A 135 -31.15 31.90 -18.32
C ASP A 135 -31.81 30.80 -19.18
N LEU A 136 -31.89 31.00 -20.49
CA LEU A 136 -32.41 29.99 -21.43
C LEU A 136 -31.33 29.06 -21.97
N HIS A 137 -30.05 29.35 -21.71
CA HIS A 137 -28.94 28.58 -22.26
C HIS A 137 -28.68 27.33 -21.43
N GLN A 138 -28.61 26.17 -22.09
CA GLN A 138 -28.21 24.91 -21.46
C GLN A 138 -26.71 24.72 -21.65
N CYS A 139 -25.96 24.75 -20.55
CA CYS A 139 -24.52 24.57 -20.56
C CYS A 139 -24.13 23.18 -21.09
N GLY A 140 -23.15 23.13 -21.98
CA GLY A 140 -22.58 21.88 -22.48
C GLY A 140 -21.83 21.07 -21.41
N PRO A 141 -21.28 19.88 -21.77
CA PRO A 141 -20.46 19.09 -20.87
C PRO A 141 -19.28 19.89 -20.31
N LEU A 142 -19.00 19.74 -19.02
CA LEU A 142 -17.93 20.45 -18.29
C LEU A 142 -18.16 21.96 -18.16
N TRP A 143 -19.41 22.41 -18.27
CA TRP A 143 -19.82 23.79 -18.00
C TRP A 143 -20.97 23.80 -16.99
N ALA A 144 -20.97 24.79 -16.11
CA ALA A 144 -22.02 25.01 -15.11
C ALA A 144 -22.68 26.38 -15.32
N PRO A 145 -23.98 26.56 -15.04
CA PRO A 145 -24.66 27.84 -15.21
C PRO A 145 -23.97 28.98 -14.46
N ASN A 146 -23.77 30.12 -15.12
CA ASN A 146 -23.22 31.32 -14.47
C ASN A 146 -24.38 32.16 -13.88
N PRO A 147 -24.56 32.19 -12.55
CA PRO A 147 -25.66 32.96 -11.94
C PRO A 147 -25.52 34.47 -12.17
N GLU A 148 -24.29 34.97 -12.38
CA GLU A 148 -24.03 36.39 -12.65
C GLU A 148 -24.36 36.77 -14.10
N ALA A 149 -24.36 35.81 -15.03
CA ALA A 149 -24.67 36.04 -16.43
C ALA A 149 -26.15 35.85 -16.78
N LYS A 150 -27.00 35.47 -15.82
CA LYS A 150 -28.40 35.05 -16.06
C LYS A 150 -29.20 35.99 -16.96
N THR A 151 -29.04 37.30 -16.80
CA THR A 151 -29.75 38.35 -17.55
C THR A 151 -28.94 38.92 -18.72
N LEU A 152 -27.72 38.45 -18.93
CA LEU A 152 -26.88 38.90 -20.04
C LEU A 152 -27.34 38.24 -21.34
N PRO A 153 -27.29 38.97 -22.47
CA PRO A 153 -27.58 38.38 -23.77
C PRO A 153 -26.47 37.41 -24.20
N GLY A 154 -26.87 36.20 -24.58
CA GLY A 154 -25.95 35.15 -25.01
C GLY A 154 -26.64 33.79 -25.13
N ASN A 155 -26.06 32.93 -25.96
CA ASN A 155 -26.52 31.57 -26.21
C ASN A 155 -25.35 30.59 -26.40
N THR A 156 -24.22 30.91 -25.79
CA THR A 156 -22.98 30.14 -25.90
C THR A 156 -22.39 29.91 -24.52
N ASP A 157 -21.70 28.77 -24.34
CA ASP A 157 -21.14 28.38 -23.04
C ASP A 157 -20.15 29.43 -22.49
N ASP A 158 -19.34 30.03 -23.36
CA ASP A 158 -18.36 31.06 -22.99
C ASP A 158 -18.99 32.35 -22.43
N LYS A 159 -20.23 32.65 -22.81
CA LYS A 159 -20.98 33.81 -22.31
C LYS A 159 -21.84 33.49 -21.10
N CYS A 160 -22.45 32.31 -21.11
CA CYS A 160 -23.55 31.97 -20.21
C CYS A 160 -23.17 31.02 -19.08
N CYS A 161 -22.01 30.39 -19.17
CA CYS A 161 -21.59 29.34 -18.25
C CYS A 161 -20.21 29.63 -17.67
N LEU A 162 -19.90 28.96 -16.56
CA LEU A 162 -18.58 28.89 -15.97
C LEU A 162 -17.98 27.52 -16.31
N PRO A 163 -16.69 27.45 -16.68
CA PRO A 163 -16.03 26.17 -16.86
C PRO A 163 -16.02 25.42 -15.52
N THR A 164 -16.27 24.11 -15.55
CA THR A 164 -16.17 23.27 -14.37
C THR A 164 -14.76 22.72 -14.20
N CYS A 165 -14.47 22.18 -13.02
CA CYS A 165 -13.20 21.54 -12.73
C CYS A 165 -12.84 20.38 -13.66
N GLY A 166 -13.80 19.76 -14.34
CA GLY A 166 -13.51 18.74 -15.34
C GLY A 166 -12.72 19.25 -16.55
N GLN A 167 -12.65 20.57 -16.79
CA GLN A 167 -11.76 21.16 -17.81
C GLN A 167 -10.33 21.43 -17.32
N VAL A 168 -10.12 21.48 -16.00
CA VAL A 168 -8.82 21.83 -15.40
C VAL A 168 -7.91 20.61 -15.41
N LYS A 169 -6.73 20.69 -16.03
CA LYS A 169 -5.71 19.62 -15.95
C LYS A 169 -4.89 19.75 -14.67
N CYS A 170 -4.86 18.69 -13.87
CA CYS A 170 -4.02 18.61 -12.67
C CYS A 170 -2.54 18.38 -13.04
N ASP A 171 -1.64 19.01 -12.28
CA ASP A 171 -0.19 18.82 -12.43
C ASP A 171 0.27 17.47 -11.87
N PRO A 172 1.49 16.98 -12.21
CA PRO A 172 2.11 15.86 -11.48
C PRO A 172 2.12 16.16 -9.98
N GLY A 173 1.72 15.20 -9.13
CA GLY A 173 1.47 15.49 -7.72
C GLY A 173 0.01 15.74 -7.34
N TYR A 174 -0.87 15.92 -8.32
CA TYR A 174 -2.26 16.26 -8.05
C TYR A 174 -3.20 15.29 -8.76
N ILE A 175 -4.31 14.96 -8.10
CA ILE A 175 -5.34 14.04 -8.58
C ILE A 175 -6.65 14.79 -8.67
N TYR A 176 -7.44 14.46 -9.69
CA TYR A 176 -8.80 15.00 -9.85
C TYR A 176 -9.67 14.69 -8.64
N ASP A 177 -10.31 15.72 -8.11
CA ASP A 177 -11.39 15.50 -7.16
C ASP A 177 -12.70 15.23 -7.91
N GLU A 178 -13.15 13.97 -7.87
CA GLU A 178 -14.38 13.52 -8.52
C GLU A 178 -15.60 14.31 -8.02
N LEU A 179 -15.57 14.75 -6.76
CA LEU A 179 -16.63 15.55 -6.15
C LEU A 179 -16.66 17.00 -6.63
N MET A 180 -15.63 17.43 -7.35
CA MET A 180 -15.50 18.80 -7.86
C MET A 180 -15.71 18.88 -9.38
N ILE A 181 -15.72 17.76 -10.12
CA ILE A 181 -15.78 17.73 -11.60
C ILE A 181 -16.90 18.60 -12.19
N GLU A 182 -18.08 18.59 -11.57
CA GLU A 182 -19.26 19.34 -12.03
C GLU A 182 -19.37 20.74 -11.40
N LYS A 183 -18.49 21.08 -10.45
CA LYS A 183 -18.52 22.38 -9.80
C LYS A 183 -17.77 23.42 -10.63
N PRO A 184 -18.24 24.68 -10.67
CA PRO A 184 -17.51 25.79 -11.27
C PRO A 184 -16.11 25.92 -10.64
N GLY A 185 -15.08 26.02 -11.48
CA GLY A 185 -13.71 26.16 -11.01
C GLY A 185 -12.73 26.28 -12.18
N THR A 186 -11.83 27.25 -12.10
CA THR A 186 -10.81 27.53 -13.13
C THR A 186 -9.40 27.28 -12.64
N THR A 187 -9.21 27.12 -11.33
CA THR A 187 -7.89 26.99 -10.71
C THR A 187 -7.62 25.57 -10.26
N LYS A 188 -6.34 25.20 -10.22
CA LYS A 188 -5.92 23.85 -9.81
C LYS A 188 -6.24 23.61 -8.34
N GLU A 189 -6.12 24.63 -7.51
CA GLU A 189 -6.37 24.58 -6.08
C GLU A 189 -7.85 24.32 -5.74
N GLN A 190 -8.77 24.75 -6.62
CA GLN A 190 -10.20 24.48 -6.49
C GLN A 190 -10.59 23.09 -6.97
N CYS A 191 -9.85 22.54 -7.93
CA CYS A 191 -10.28 21.41 -8.76
C CYS A 191 -9.49 20.12 -8.54
N CYS A 192 -8.30 20.24 -7.97
CA CYS A 192 -7.38 19.15 -7.78
C CYS A 192 -7.02 19.00 -6.30
N VAL A 193 -6.86 17.76 -5.85
CA VAL A 193 -6.39 17.43 -4.51
C VAL A 193 -4.96 16.93 -4.61
N LYS A 194 -4.12 17.27 -3.62
CA LYS A 194 -2.75 16.77 -3.57
C LYS A 194 -2.76 15.25 -3.45
N SER A 195 -1.92 14.60 -4.23
CA SER A 195 -1.58 13.20 -4.02
C SER A 195 -0.59 13.10 -2.86
N CYS A 196 -0.44 11.89 -2.32
CA CYS A 196 0.57 11.65 -1.30
C CYS A 196 2.00 11.98 -1.73
N GLU A 197 2.32 11.92 -3.02
CA GLU A 197 3.68 12.19 -3.51
C GLU A 197 4.16 13.64 -3.24
N LEU A 198 3.23 14.58 -2.99
CA LEU A 198 3.55 15.96 -2.62
C LEU A 198 3.72 16.19 -1.12
N PHE A 199 3.44 15.20 -0.28
CA PHE A 199 3.64 15.30 1.15
C PHE A 199 5.06 14.85 1.53
N THR A 200 5.59 15.44 2.59
CA THR A 200 6.87 15.04 3.17
C THR A 200 6.59 14.38 4.52
N CYS A 201 7.08 13.16 4.69
CA CYS A 201 6.99 12.46 5.97
C CYS A 201 8.17 12.80 6.87
N ASP A 202 7.95 12.72 8.18
CA ASP A 202 9.01 12.86 9.17
C ASP A 202 9.91 11.61 9.19
N ALA A 203 10.94 11.63 8.36
CA ALA A 203 11.92 10.56 8.27
C ALA A 203 12.72 10.38 9.58
N ALA A 204 12.84 11.40 10.43
CA ALA A 204 13.51 11.28 11.72
C ALA A 204 12.70 10.40 12.69
N ARG A 205 11.37 10.40 12.53
CA ARG A 205 10.45 9.51 13.25
C ARG A 205 10.18 8.19 12.53
N GLY A 206 10.82 7.95 11.38
CA GLY A 206 10.68 6.71 10.64
C GLY A 206 9.44 6.57 9.78
N PHE A 207 8.83 7.68 9.40
CA PHE A 207 7.68 7.68 8.51
C PHE A 207 8.11 7.88 7.07
N SER A 208 7.49 7.14 6.14
CA SER A 208 7.64 7.37 4.70
C SER A 208 6.34 7.04 3.96
N ILE A 209 6.29 7.37 2.67
CA ILE A 209 5.09 7.14 1.84
C ILE A 209 5.24 5.79 1.14
N PRO A 210 4.37 4.80 1.41
CA PRO A 210 4.34 3.56 0.67
C PRO A 210 4.14 3.81 -0.82
N LYS A 211 4.81 3.03 -1.68
CA LYS A 211 4.63 3.12 -3.14
C LYS A 211 3.17 2.98 -3.56
N LYS A 212 2.38 2.14 -2.85
CA LYS A 212 0.93 1.95 -3.05
C LYS A 212 0.09 3.20 -2.72
N LYS A 213 0.62 4.13 -1.91
CA LYS A 213 -0.06 5.34 -1.47
C LYS A 213 0.31 6.59 -2.28
N GLN A 214 1.42 6.60 -3.01
CA GLN A 214 1.92 7.79 -3.72
C GLN A 214 0.85 8.50 -4.57
N SER A 215 -0.02 7.74 -5.25
CA SER A 215 -1.10 8.26 -6.08
C SER A 215 -2.48 8.29 -5.40
N GLN A 216 -2.54 8.24 -4.07
CA GLN A 216 -3.78 8.39 -3.31
C GLN A 216 -4.03 9.85 -2.98
N LYS A 217 -5.31 10.24 -2.93
CA LYS A 217 -5.75 11.57 -2.50
C LYS A 217 -5.47 11.75 -1.02
N ALA A 218 -4.91 12.89 -0.64
CA ALA A 218 -4.65 13.22 0.75
C ALA A 218 -4.85 14.69 1.05
N THR A 219 -5.24 14.97 2.29
CA THR A 219 -5.39 16.33 2.79
C THR A 219 -4.29 16.69 3.78
N THR A 220 -3.72 15.68 4.43
CA THR A 220 -2.67 15.82 5.43
C THR A 220 -1.54 14.79 5.20
N ALA A 221 -0.38 15.02 5.82
CA ALA A 221 0.72 14.06 5.76
C ALA A 221 0.37 12.72 6.45
N ASP A 222 -0.46 12.76 7.50
CA ASP A 222 -0.87 11.56 8.24
C ASP A 222 -1.70 10.59 7.40
N ASP A 223 -2.44 11.08 6.40
CA ASP A 223 -3.17 10.24 5.43
C ASP A 223 -2.19 9.36 4.61
N CYS A 224 -0.97 9.86 4.39
CA CYS A 224 0.02 9.31 3.47
C CYS A 224 1.15 8.53 4.15
N CYS A 225 1.58 9.03 5.30
CA CYS A 225 2.79 8.60 5.97
C CYS A 225 2.52 7.36 6.81
N GLU A 226 3.27 6.30 6.55
CA GLU A 226 3.25 5.07 7.34
C GLU A 226 4.61 4.85 8.01
N PRO A 227 4.63 4.35 9.27
CA PRO A 227 5.86 3.99 9.95
C PRO A 227 6.54 2.80 9.26
N GLN A 228 7.87 2.87 9.16
CA GLN A 228 8.72 1.83 8.58
C GLN A 228 9.31 0.92 9.66
N CYS A 229 9.59 -0.33 9.31
CA CYS A 229 10.25 -1.29 10.19
C CYS A 229 11.62 -0.82 10.71
N ARG A 230 12.32 0.07 10.00
CA ARG A 230 13.59 0.64 10.48
C ARG A 230 13.49 1.28 11.86
N HIS A 231 12.33 1.85 12.19
CA HIS A 231 12.09 2.52 13.47
C HIS A 231 11.19 1.71 14.42
N HIS A 232 10.85 0.47 14.04
CA HIS A 232 10.13 -0.45 14.92
C HIS A 232 11.06 -1.01 15.99
N GLU A 233 10.62 -0.94 17.25
CA GLU A 233 11.32 -1.55 18.39
C GLU A 233 10.74 -2.93 18.65
N CYS A 234 11.54 -3.97 18.40
CA CYS A 234 11.11 -5.36 18.59
C CYS A 234 10.83 -5.66 20.07
N GLY A 235 9.70 -6.32 20.35
CA GLY A 235 9.36 -6.78 21.68
C GLY A 235 10.31 -7.86 22.22
N PRO A 236 10.17 -8.26 23.51
CA PRO A 236 10.99 -9.32 24.11
C PRO A 236 10.92 -10.64 23.32
N GLY A 237 12.08 -11.25 23.08
CA GLY A 237 12.21 -12.49 22.30
C GLY A 237 12.08 -12.31 20.79
N TRP A 238 12.26 -11.08 20.29
CA TRP A 238 12.35 -10.74 18.88
C TRP A 238 13.63 -9.95 18.59
N LEU A 239 14.27 -10.23 17.45
CA LEU A 239 15.46 -9.53 16.99
C LEU A 239 15.14 -8.71 15.74
N LYS A 240 15.66 -7.49 15.63
CA LYS A 240 15.41 -6.64 14.46
C LYS A 240 15.89 -7.29 13.16
N ASP A 241 15.01 -7.32 12.16
CA ASP A 241 15.35 -7.78 10.81
C ASP A 241 15.71 -6.59 9.91
N VAL A 242 17.01 -6.31 9.79
CA VAL A 242 17.49 -5.20 8.94
C VAL A 242 17.16 -5.38 7.46
N SER A 243 16.86 -6.61 7.00
CA SER A 243 16.45 -6.85 5.62
C SER A 243 15.03 -6.35 5.32
N LYS A 244 14.26 -6.06 6.38
CA LYS A 244 12.88 -5.61 6.31
C LYS A 244 12.70 -4.12 6.65
N ASP A 245 13.79 -3.37 6.82
CA ASP A 245 13.79 -1.96 7.25
C ASP A 245 12.83 -1.06 6.43
N ASP A 246 12.66 -1.34 5.14
CA ASP A 246 11.82 -0.55 4.21
C ASP A 246 10.37 -1.07 4.11
N LEU A 247 10.00 -2.12 4.84
CA LEU A 247 8.61 -2.58 4.93
C LEU A 247 7.77 -1.62 5.78
N PHE A 248 6.48 -1.61 5.45
CA PHE A 248 5.44 -0.87 6.14
C PHE A 248 4.62 -1.87 6.95
N GLU A 249 4.08 -1.44 8.10
CA GLU A 249 3.43 -2.26 9.15
C GLU A 249 4.39 -2.64 10.30
N PRO A 250 4.58 -1.75 11.30
CA PRO A 250 5.50 -1.93 12.41
C PRO A 250 4.92 -2.90 13.45
N THR A 251 4.83 -4.18 13.10
CA THR A 251 4.57 -5.26 14.07
C THR A 251 5.81 -6.12 14.21
N ASP A 252 5.93 -6.84 15.33
CA ASP A 252 7.06 -7.74 15.56
C ASP A 252 7.13 -8.84 14.49
N GLU A 253 5.99 -9.38 14.07
CA GLU A 253 5.89 -10.43 13.05
C GLU A 253 6.39 -9.94 11.68
N THR A 254 6.09 -8.68 11.34
CA THR A 254 6.48 -8.08 10.08
C THR A 254 7.94 -7.65 10.13
N CYS A 255 8.37 -6.92 11.16
CA CYS A 255 9.65 -6.22 11.18
C CYS A 255 10.80 -6.96 11.88
N CYS A 256 10.50 -8.01 12.63
CA CYS A 256 11.47 -8.69 13.46
C CYS A 256 11.58 -10.18 13.08
N LEU A 257 12.59 -10.81 13.67
CA LEU A 257 12.89 -12.22 13.61
C LEU A 257 12.57 -12.83 14.97
N GLN A 258 11.70 -13.84 14.98
CA GLN A 258 11.30 -14.51 16.22
C GLN A 258 12.47 -15.32 16.79
N GLN A 259 12.81 -15.09 18.06
CA GLN A 259 13.73 -15.94 18.79
C GLN A 259 12.98 -17.08 19.47
N CYS A 260 13.65 -18.21 19.68
CA CYS A 260 13.06 -19.34 20.37
C CYS A 260 12.54 -19.02 21.79
N GLU A 261 13.04 -17.96 22.43
CA GLU A 261 12.54 -17.45 23.70
C GLU A 261 11.08 -16.95 23.64
N SER A 262 10.58 -16.48 22.49
CA SER A 262 9.17 -16.05 22.34
C SER A 262 8.27 -17.13 21.72
N VAL A 263 8.84 -18.25 21.26
CA VAL A 263 8.06 -19.34 20.68
C VAL A 263 7.22 -20.04 21.75
N HIS A 264 5.93 -20.19 21.45
CA HIS A 264 5.01 -20.95 22.28
C HIS A 264 5.16 -22.46 21.99
N CYS A 265 5.62 -23.20 22.98
CA CYS A 265 5.70 -24.66 22.92
C CYS A 265 4.34 -25.29 23.23
N PRO A 266 3.97 -26.42 22.58
CA PRO A 266 2.78 -27.18 22.93
C PRO A 266 2.72 -27.55 24.43
N THR A 267 1.51 -27.80 24.95
CA THR A 267 1.23 -28.05 26.40
C THR A 267 2.11 -29.12 27.06
N GLU A 268 2.67 -30.05 26.28
CA GLU A 268 3.52 -31.15 26.76
C GLU A 268 5.00 -30.99 26.39
N TRP A 269 5.38 -29.90 25.73
CA TRP A 269 6.75 -29.66 25.28
C TRP A 269 7.39 -28.58 26.13
N ARG A 270 8.69 -28.73 26.37
CA ARG A 270 9.46 -27.73 27.11
C ARG A 270 10.27 -26.88 26.16
N ARG A 271 10.50 -25.60 26.47
CA ARG A 271 11.46 -24.78 25.73
C ARG A 271 12.87 -25.38 25.80
N ASP A 272 13.59 -25.35 24.69
CA ASP A 272 15.00 -25.73 24.66
C ASP A 272 15.87 -24.54 25.07
N GLU A 273 16.31 -24.53 26.34
CA GLU A 273 17.20 -23.50 26.87
C GLU A 273 18.52 -23.38 26.09
N ALA A 274 19.00 -24.45 25.45
CA ALA A 274 20.21 -24.40 24.64
C ALA A 274 20.00 -23.63 23.32
N ASN A 275 18.75 -23.46 22.89
CA ASN A 275 18.38 -22.78 21.66
C ASN A 275 17.65 -21.46 21.88
N LYS A 276 17.52 -20.97 23.12
CA LYS A 276 16.71 -19.77 23.44
C LYS A 276 17.03 -18.55 22.58
N ASP A 277 18.31 -18.34 22.23
CA ASP A 277 18.79 -17.20 21.45
C ASP A 277 18.77 -17.44 19.93
N LYS A 278 18.43 -18.66 19.47
CA LYS A 278 18.34 -18.97 18.04
C LYS A 278 17.13 -18.29 17.40
N ILE A 279 17.33 -17.82 16.18
CA ILE A 279 16.27 -17.24 15.35
C ILE A 279 15.54 -18.38 14.64
N SER A 280 14.30 -18.64 15.04
CA SER A 280 13.43 -19.65 14.44
C SER A 280 12.01 -19.50 14.98
N SER A 281 11.01 -19.59 14.11
CA SER A 281 9.61 -19.75 14.49
C SER A 281 9.18 -21.22 14.58
N SER A 282 10.07 -22.15 14.21
CA SER A 282 9.78 -23.58 14.25
C SER A 282 9.82 -24.13 15.67
N GLN A 283 8.70 -24.73 16.10
CA GLN A 283 8.61 -25.50 17.34
C GLN A 283 9.64 -26.64 17.38
N ASP A 284 10.03 -27.16 16.20
CA ASP A 284 11.04 -28.20 16.10
C ASP A 284 12.48 -27.76 16.39
N VAL A 285 12.71 -26.45 16.43
CA VAL A 285 14.02 -25.92 16.80
C VAL A 285 14.00 -25.40 18.23
N CYS A 286 12.88 -24.81 18.65
CA CYS A 286 12.79 -24.03 19.87
C CYS A 286 12.28 -24.80 21.08
N CYS A 287 11.64 -25.95 20.86
CA CYS A 287 11.04 -26.75 21.92
C CYS A 287 11.66 -28.16 21.96
N LEU A 288 11.47 -28.88 23.05
CA LEU A 288 11.86 -30.27 23.25
C LEU A 288 10.58 -31.07 23.51
N PRO A 289 10.31 -32.11 22.69
CA PRO A 289 9.21 -33.02 22.97
C PRO A 289 9.51 -33.86 24.22
N PRO A 290 8.47 -34.35 24.91
CA PRO A 290 8.65 -35.36 25.95
C PRO A 290 9.13 -36.66 25.29
N CYS A 291 9.99 -37.41 25.98
CA CYS A 291 10.55 -38.64 25.44
C CYS A 291 9.51 -39.75 25.20
N SER A 292 8.29 -39.60 25.73
CA SER A 292 7.13 -40.45 25.42
C SER A 292 6.70 -40.37 23.95
N LEU A 293 7.04 -39.27 23.24
CA LEU A 293 6.80 -39.12 21.80
C LEU A 293 7.99 -39.60 20.94
N HIS A 294 9.11 -39.95 21.56
CA HIS A 294 10.29 -40.41 20.83
C HIS A 294 10.17 -41.91 20.53
N SER A 295 10.37 -42.29 19.26
CA SER A 295 10.44 -43.69 18.87
C SER A 295 11.88 -44.17 18.98
N CYS A 296 12.12 -45.12 19.88
CA CYS A 296 13.42 -45.78 19.99
C CYS A 296 13.51 -46.89 18.95
N ASP A 297 14.57 -46.86 18.14
CA ASP A 297 14.91 -47.98 17.27
C ASP A 297 15.03 -49.26 18.11
N ALA A 298 14.74 -50.42 17.51
CA ALA A 298 14.84 -51.72 18.17
C ALA A 298 16.23 -51.96 18.80
N ASP A 299 17.25 -51.27 18.29
CA ASP A 299 18.63 -51.32 18.80
C ASP A 299 18.94 -50.29 19.90
N ALA A 300 18.17 -49.21 20.02
CA ALA A 300 18.40 -48.11 20.97
C ALA A 300 17.74 -48.34 22.35
N GLY A 301 16.82 -49.30 22.46
CA GLY A 301 16.17 -49.69 23.70
C GLY A 301 14.71 -49.23 23.81
N MET A 302 14.22 -49.01 25.03
CA MET A 302 12.84 -48.57 25.28
C MET A 302 12.80 -47.09 25.64
N ALA A 303 11.73 -46.40 25.25
CA ALA A 303 11.54 -45.00 25.59
C ALA A 303 11.56 -44.80 27.10
N ASN A 304 12.30 -43.79 27.55
CA ASN A 304 12.34 -43.36 28.93
C ASN A 304 11.00 -42.67 29.27
N VAL A 305 10.04 -43.45 29.75
CA VAL A 305 8.68 -42.97 30.09
C VAL A 305 8.64 -42.22 31.43
N GLY A 306 9.80 -41.78 31.96
CA GLY A 306 9.78 -40.87 33.10
C GLY A 306 9.18 -39.53 32.69
N ASP A 307 8.12 -39.08 33.37
CA ASP A 307 7.34 -37.87 33.07
C ASP A 307 8.13 -36.55 33.02
N ALA A 308 9.44 -36.57 33.28
CA ALA A 308 10.31 -35.39 33.34
C ALA A 308 11.48 -35.38 32.33
N VAL A 309 11.54 -36.34 31.38
CA VAL A 309 12.62 -36.39 30.39
C VAL A 309 12.17 -35.85 29.04
N PHE A 310 12.87 -34.81 28.57
CA PHE A 310 12.65 -34.14 27.30
C PHE A 310 13.90 -34.26 26.43
N GLY A 311 13.72 -34.50 25.13
CA GLY A 311 14.83 -34.68 24.20
C GLY A 311 14.36 -35.08 22.81
N ARG A 312 15.24 -34.95 21.82
CA ARG A 312 14.98 -35.36 20.43
C ARG A 312 15.80 -36.57 20.01
N THR A 313 16.77 -36.96 20.82
CA THR A 313 17.83 -37.89 20.47
C THR A 313 17.69 -39.16 21.28
N ALA A 314 18.05 -40.29 20.66
CA ALA A 314 17.89 -41.61 21.26
C ALA A 314 18.74 -41.77 22.53
N ASP A 315 19.92 -41.15 22.61
CA ASP A 315 20.76 -41.17 23.82
C ASP A 315 20.09 -40.53 25.04
N ARG A 316 19.21 -39.54 24.82
CA ARG A 316 18.49 -38.84 25.87
C ARG A 316 17.14 -39.45 26.18
N CYS A 317 16.46 -39.98 25.15
CA CYS A 317 15.10 -40.48 25.26
C CYS A 317 14.96 -42.01 25.32
N CYS A 318 15.99 -42.77 24.98
CA CYS A 318 15.97 -44.23 25.04
C CYS A 318 16.86 -44.72 26.16
N GLN A 319 16.35 -45.66 26.94
CA GLN A 319 17.13 -46.41 27.90
C GLN A 319 17.48 -47.77 27.31
N THR A 320 18.74 -48.16 27.47
CA THR A 320 19.23 -49.48 27.08
C THR A 320 18.48 -50.56 27.86
N THR A 321 18.03 -51.60 27.15
CA THR A 321 17.46 -52.82 27.74
C THR A 321 18.56 -53.83 28.05
N CYS A 322 18.27 -54.80 28.90
CA CYS A 322 19.24 -55.85 29.23
C CYS A 322 19.73 -56.66 28.02
N SER A 323 18.98 -56.72 26.92
CA SER A 323 19.40 -57.39 25.68
C SER A 323 20.65 -56.78 25.04
N LYS A 324 20.92 -55.49 25.29
CA LYS A 324 22.06 -54.74 24.76
C LYS A 324 23.12 -54.41 25.83
N HIS A 325 22.83 -54.74 27.09
CA HIS A 325 23.76 -54.48 28.20
C HIS A 325 24.96 -55.42 28.13
N GLN A 326 26.17 -54.86 28.15
CA GLN A 326 27.40 -55.66 28.15
C GLN A 326 27.74 -56.06 29.58
N CYS A 327 27.63 -57.36 29.86
CA CYS A 327 27.95 -57.87 31.18
C CYS A 327 29.46 -57.88 31.45
N PRO A 328 29.89 -57.52 32.68
CA PRO A 328 31.29 -57.54 33.05
C PRO A 328 31.86 -58.97 33.03
N MET A 329 33.19 -59.09 33.00
CA MET A 329 33.88 -60.38 32.96
C MET A 329 33.44 -61.29 34.11
N GLY A 330 33.07 -62.53 33.79
CA GLY A 330 32.58 -63.52 34.76
C GLY A 330 31.05 -63.59 34.89
N MET A 331 30.32 -62.68 34.24
CA MET A 331 28.88 -62.70 34.13
C MET A 331 28.43 -62.99 32.69
N THR A 332 27.17 -63.35 32.52
CA THR A 332 26.42 -63.53 31.27
C THR A 332 25.09 -62.78 31.36
N ALA A 333 24.51 -62.42 30.22
CA ALA A 333 23.18 -61.82 30.19
C ALA A 333 22.15 -62.82 30.75
N ALA A 334 21.35 -62.37 31.71
CA ALA A 334 20.28 -63.16 32.30
C ALA A 334 19.14 -63.33 31.29
N ALA A 335 19.00 -64.54 30.73
CA ALA A 335 18.05 -64.83 29.66
C ALA A 335 16.58 -64.49 30.05
N SER A 336 16.23 -64.63 31.33
CA SER A 336 14.89 -64.30 31.85
C SER A 336 14.62 -62.79 31.96
N ARG A 337 15.63 -61.95 31.80
CA ARG A 337 15.55 -60.49 32.01
C ARG A 337 15.92 -59.66 30.78
N ILE A 338 16.00 -60.27 29.60
CA ILE A 338 16.38 -59.61 28.34
C ILE A 338 15.53 -58.35 28.05
N ALA A 339 14.25 -58.33 28.47
CA ALA A 339 13.33 -57.20 28.33
C ALA A 339 13.27 -56.26 29.55
N SER A 340 14.08 -56.49 30.60
CA SER A 340 14.06 -55.66 31.81
C SER A 340 14.80 -54.33 31.61
N PHE A 341 14.34 -53.29 32.31
CA PHE A 341 14.86 -51.93 32.28
C PHE A 341 14.73 -51.25 33.68
N PRO A 342 15.54 -50.22 34.01
CA PRO A 342 16.72 -49.75 33.26
C PRO A 342 17.85 -50.80 33.30
N ALA A 343 18.59 -50.95 32.20
CA ALA A 343 19.70 -51.88 32.18
C ALA A 343 20.78 -51.50 33.20
N SER A 344 21.18 -52.48 34.02
CA SER A 344 22.28 -52.38 34.96
C SER A 344 22.88 -53.75 35.18
N ASP A 345 24.14 -53.81 35.65
CA ASP A 345 24.81 -55.10 35.91
C ASP A 345 23.99 -56.00 36.84
N GLY A 346 23.43 -55.45 37.93
CA GLY A 346 22.66 -56.23 38.89
C GLY A 346 21.29 -56.72 38.38
N LEU A 347 20.75 -56.07 37.35
CA LEU A 347 19.48 -56.46 36.75
C LEU A 347 19.69 -57.41 35.57
N CYS A 348 20.65 -57.10 34.68
CA CYS A 348 20.82 -57.73 33.39
C CYS A 348 21.82 -58.87 33.38
N CYS A 349 22.71 -58.93 34.36
CA CYS A 349 23.81 -59.88 34.37
C CYS A 349 23.67 -60.87 35.52
N GLU A 350 24.03 -62.11 35.23
CA GLU A 350 24.10 -63.19 36.20
C GLU A 350 25.39 -64.00 35.99
N PRO A 351 25.85 -64.77 36.97
CA PRO A 351 27.03 -65.60 36.81
C PRO A 351 26.93 -66.60 35.66
N LYS A 352 28.04 -66.86 34.96
CA LYS A 352 28.10 -67.80 33.81
C LYS A 352 27.60 -69.23 34.11
N GLY A 353 27.57 -69.64 35.36
CA GLY A 353 27.09 -70.97 35.76
C GLY A 353 25.57 -71.13 35.78
N CYS A 354 24.78 -70.04 35.69
CA CYS A 354 23.33 -70.12 35.92
C CYS A 354 22.60 -70.92 34.84
N GLU A 355 23.13 -70.94 33.61
CA GLU A 355 22.57 -71.74 32.51
C GLU A 355 22.63 -73.24 32.80
N GLU A 356 23.72 -73.73 33.40
CA GLU A 356 23.87 -75.15 33.75
C GLU A 356 22.85 -75.58 34.81
N PHE A 357 22.53 -74.69 35.74
CA PHE A 357 21.49 -74.96 36.74
C PHE A 357 20.08 -74.97 36.16
N ARG A 358 19.78 -74.18 35.12
CA ARG A 358 18.47 -74.20 34.46
C ARG A 358 18.19 -75.52 33.72
N LYS A 359 19.23 -76.27 33.38
CA LYS A 359 19.12 -77.63 32.84
C LYS A 359 18.75 -78.66 33.91
N LEU A 360 18.84 -78.29 35.20
CA LEU A 360 18.48 -79.13 36.33
C LEU A 360 17.03 -78.86 36.78
N LYS A 361 16.37 -79.90 37.29
CA LYS A 361 15.02 -79.83 37.88
C LYS A 361 15.08 -79.14 39.24
N LYS A 362 14.50 -77.94 39.33
CA LYS A 362 14.31 -77.22 40.60
C LYS A 362 13.41 -78.04 41.53
N LEU A 363 13.88 -78.25 42.75
CA LEU A 363 13.09 -78.84 43.82
C LEU A 363 12.03 -77.85 44.34
N GLY A 364 10.87 -78.36 44.74
CA GLY A 364 9.80 -77.54 45.34
C GLY A 364 10.26 -76.83 46.62
N LYS A 365 9.51 -75.81 47.05
CA LYS A 365 9.88 -74.91 48.16
C LYS A 365 10.23 -75.62 49.48
N ASP A 366 9.61 -76.78 49.73
CA ASP A 366 9.81 -77.60 50.93
C ASP A 366 10.67 -78.86 50.67
N ALA A 367 11.11 -79.07 49.42
CA ALA A 367 11.91 -80.22 49.03
C ALA A 367 13.40 -79.89 49.13
N THR A 368 14.13 -80.75 49.83
CA THR A 368 15.60 -80.69 49.95
C THR A 368 16.21 -81.81 49.11
N CYS A 369 17.50 -81.75 48.77
CA CYS A 369 18.15 -82.85 48.04
C CYS A 369 17.92 -84.21 48.72
N ASN A 370 17.85 -84.23 50.06
CA ASN A 370 17.59 -85.43 50.86
C ASN A 370 16.24 -86.12 50.53
N SER A 371 15.26 -85.42 49.95
CA SER A 371 13.98 -86.03 49.57
C SER A 371 14.05 -86.94 48.32
N LEU A 372 15.17 -86.95 47.57
CA LEU A 372 15.36 -87.73 46.34
C LEU A 372 16.03 -89.10 46.55
N SER A 373 16.12 -89.58 47.80
CA SER A 373 17.05 -90.60 48.34
C SER A 373 17.24 -91.97 47.65
N LYS A 374 16.69 -92.26 46.46
CA LYS A 374 16.84 -93.58 45.82
C LYS A 374 17.13 -93.56 44.32
N ASP A 375 17.24 -92.39 43.70
CA ASP A 375 17.47 -92.26 42.26
C ASP A 375 18.66 -91.32 42.01
N GLU A 376 19.81 -91.89 41.65
CA GLU A 376 21.06 -91.17 41.34
C GLU A 376 20.85 -90.18 40.18
N ALA A 377 20.05 -90.55 39.18
CA ALA A 377 19.77 -89.71 38.03
C ALA A 377 18.87 -88.53 38.42
N ALA A 378 17.80 -88.78 39.21
CA ALA A 378 16.96 -87.69 39.73
C ALA A 378 17.73 -86.74 40.66
N CYS A 379 18.64 -87.28 41.48
CA CYS A 379 19.47 -86.48 42.37
C CYS A 379 20.41 -85.54 41.58
N THR A 380 21.23 -86.10 40.70
CA THR A 380 22.25 -85.33 39.98
C THR A 380 21.70 -84.39 38.92
N SER A 381 20.43 -84.60 38.52
CA SER A 381 19.67 -83.71 37.63
C SER A 381 18.81 -82.69 38.39
N SER A 382 18.97 -82.53 39.71
CA SER A 382 18.18 -81.59 40.52
C SER A 382 19.04 -80.55 41.24
N TYR A 383 18.40 -79.43 41.60
CA TYR A 383 18.97 -78.39 42.45
C TYR A 383 17.90 -77.82 43.38
N THR A 384 18.34 -77.15 44.43
CA THR A 384 17.47 -76.37 45.33
C THR A 384 17.95 -74.92 45.38
N SER A 385 17.04 -74.00 45.71
CA SER A 385 17.38 -72.58 45.86
C SER A 385 16.89 -72.01 47.18
N TYR A 386 17.68 -71.10 47.75
CA TYR A 386 17.37 -70.44 49.02
C TYR A 386 17.57 -68.92 48.89
N PRO A 387 16.74 -68.09 49.55
CA PRO A 387 16.96 -66.65 49.58
C PRO A 387 18.25 -66.33 50.34
N LEU A 388 19.08 -65.43 49.81
CA LEU A 388 20.28 -64.97 50.51
C LEU A 388 19.89 -64.03 51.66
N SER A 389 20.15 -64.45 52.90
CA SER A 389 19.92 -63.62 54.10
C SER A 389 20.69 -62.30 54.01
N GLY A 390 20.01 -61.18 54.23
CA GLY A 390 20.60 -59.84 54.27
C GLY A 390 20.79 -59.13 52.92
N LYS A 391 20.26 -59.66 51.81
CA LYS A 391 20.22 -58.98 50.50
C LYS A 391 18.79 -58.81 49.98
N SER A 392 18.61 -57.94 48.98
CA SER A 392 17.32 -57.72 48.30
C SER A 392 16.64 -59.06 47.99
N ALA A 393 15.32 -59.13 48.21
CA ALA A 393 14.51 -60.36 48.08
C ALA A 393 14.61 -61.07 46.72
N SER A 394 15.25 -60.45 45.72
CA SER A 394 15.48 -60.97 44.39
C SER A 394 16.74 -61.83 44.21
N MET A 395 17.62 -61.94 45.22
CA MET A 395 18.84 -62.75 45.10
C MET A 395 18.68 -64.12 45.78
N THR A 396 18.69 -65.19 44.98
CA THR A 396 18.71 -66.57 45.45
C THR A 396 20.10 -67.18 45.29
N SER A 397 20.43 -68.13 46.16
CA SER A 397 21.57 -69.03 46.03
C SER A 397 21.09 -70.37 45.51
N TRP A 398 21.72 -70.89 44.47
CA TRP A 398 21.37 -72.17 43.83
C TRP A 398 22.45 -73.20 44.16
N VAL A 399 22.04 -74.36 44.66
CA VAL A 399 22.96 -75.44 45.09
C VAL A 399 22.57 -76.74 44.43
N LYS A 400 23.53 -77.37 43.73
CA LYS A 400 23.33 -78.65 43.05
C LYS A 400 23.21 -79.78 44.05
N CYS A 401 22.33 -80.73 43.77
CA CYS A 401 22.25 -81.96 44.51
C CYS A 401 23.29 -82.97 44.00
N THR A 402 24.03 -83.59 44.92
CA THR A 402 25.05 -84.61 44.60
C THR A 402 24.65 -85.93 45.25
N TYR A 403 24.69 -87.01 44.47
CA TYR A 403 24.39 -88.35 44.97
C TYR A 403 25.65 -88.96 45.60
N ASP A 404 25.56 -89.28 46.89
CA ASP A 404 26.62 -89.93 47.63
C ASP A 404 26.43 -91.45 47.55
N LYS A 405 27.32 -92.11 46.79
CA LYS A 405 27.28 -93.57 46.57
C LYS A 405 27.57 -94.38 47.83
N GLU A 406 28.29 -93.81 48.79
CA GLU A 406 28.64 -94.50 50.04
C GLU A 406 27.44 -94.52 50.99
N SER A 407 26.72 -93.40 51.08
CA SER A 407 25.54 -93.31 51.95
C SER A 407 24.21 -93.62 51.26
N LEU A 408 24.21 -93.82 49.95
CA LEU A 408 23.02 -93.98 49.10
C LEU A 408 22.01 -92.84 49.28
N LEU A 409 22.50 -91.62 49.56
CA LEU A 409 21.67 -90.44 49.82
C LEU A 409 22.02 -89.30 48.86
N CYS A 410 20.99 -88.54 48.48
CA CYS A 410 21.16 -87.32 47.72
C CYS A 410 21.35 -86.14 48.69
N ARG A 411 22.49 -85.46 48.63
CA ARG A 411 22.85 -84.38 49.57
C ARG A 411 23.12 -83.07 48.83
N LEU A 412 23.17 -81.97 49.57
CA LEU A 412 23.74 -80.74 49.05
C LEU A 412 25.25 -80.94 48.90
N ASP A 413 25.80 -80.44 47.81
CA ASP A 413 27.25 -80.44 47.64
C ASP A 413 27.88 -79.37 48.56
N ASP A 414 28.45 -79.83 49.68
CA ASP A 414 29.08 -78.99 50.68
C ASP A 414 30.53 -78.61 50.31
N LYS A 415 31.08 -79.15 49.22
CA LYS A 415 32.45 -78.89 48.77
C LYS A 415 32.58 -77.58 47.99
N GLY A 416 31.95 -76.50 48.45
CA GLY A 416 32.24 -75.07 48.13
C GLY A 416 32.23 -74.59 46.67
N GLY A 417 32.24 -75.46 45.68
CA GLY A 417 32.36 -75.13 44.25
C GLY A 417 31.03 -75.16 43.48
N ASN A 418 29.95 -75.61 44.12
CA ASN A 418 28.66 -75.86 43.49
C ASN A 418 27.53 -74.97 44.06
N GLU A 419 27.88 -73.91 44.79
CA GLU A 419 26.96 -72.84 45.19
C GLU A 419 27.09 -71.67 44.21
N LEU A 420 26.00 -71.31 43.54
CA LEU A 420 25.95 -70.17 42.63
C LEU A 420 25.01 -69.09 43.16
N LYS A 421 25.55 -67.89 43.40
CA LYS A 421 24.82 -66.77 44.01
C LYS A 421 24.38 -65.77 42.95
N GLY A 422 23.12 -65.34 43.00
CA GLY A 422 22.63 -64.24 42.17
C GLY A 422 22.13 -64.66 40.78
N CYS A 423 21.77 -65.93 40.60
CA CYS A 423 21.01 -66.34 39.42
C CYS A 423 19.59 -65.76 39.47
N ALA A 424 19.12 -65.28 38.33
CA ALA A 424 17.73 -64.89 38.17
C ALA A 424 16.86 -66.14 38.02
N ASP A 425 15.96 -66.36 38.98
CA ASP A 425 14.83 -67.29 38.82
C ASP A 425 13.93 -66.89 37.66
#